data_AF-A0A5C7FCE7-F1
#
_entry.id   AF-A0A5C7FCE7-F1
#
_cell.length_a   1.000
_cell.length_b   1.000
_cell.length_c   1.000
_cell.angle_alpha   90.00
_cell.angle_beta   90.00
_cell.angle_gamma   90.00
#
_symmetry.space_group_name_H-M   'P 1'
#
loop_
_entity.id
_entity.type
_entity.pdbx_description
1 polymer ?
#
loop_
_entity_poly.entity_id
_entity_poly.type
_entity_poly.pdbx_seq_one_letter_code
_entity_poly.pdbx_strand_id
1 'polypeptide(L)' 'MEIQSARKKLETLAHASQELKNTYERMDDNLKQEFQIGYDLDIEFSRLAEKLFHWSETQFDRKYSENE' A
#
# COMPACT_ATOMS: atom_id res chain seq x y z
N MET A 1 -9.17 -21.66 -3.33
CA MET A 1 -8.11 -21.21 -4.24
C MET A 1 -8.21 -19.72 -4.59
N GLU A 2 -9.38 -19.21 -5.00
CA GLU A 2 -9.51 -17.81 -5.44
C GLU A 2 -9.22 -16.78 -4.35
N ILE A 3 -9.75 -16.99 -3.13
CA ILE A 3 -9.51 -16.08 -2.00
C ILE A 3 -8.02 -16.00 -1.62
N GLN A 4 -7.30 -17.14 -1.64
CA GLN A 4 -5.87 -17.17 -1.34
C GLN A 4 -5.06 -16.42 -2.42
N SER A 5 -5.44 -16.58 -3.69
CA SER A 5 -4.84 -15.83 -4.79
C SER A 5 -5.11 -14.32 -4.66
N ALA A 6 -6.34 -13.93 -4.31
CA ALA A 6 -6.70 -12.54 -4.08
C ALA A 6 -5.92 -11.93 -2.90
N ARG A 7 -5.75 -12.66 -1.80
CA ARG A 7 -4.93 -12.24 -0.65
C ARG A 7 -3.47 -12.03 -1.03
N LYS A 8 -2.87 -12.94 -1.80
CA LYS A 8 -1.48 -12.78 -2.27
C LYS A 8 -1.30 -11.59 -3.20
N LYS A 9 -2.29 -11.28 -4.04
CA LYS A 9 -2.28 -10.06 -4.87
C LYS A 9 -2.36 -8.80 -4.00
N LEU A 10 -3.18 -8.82 -2.95
CA LEU A 10 -3.30 -7.70 -2.02
C LEU A 10 -1.98 -7.45 -1.26
N GLU A 11 -1.34 -8.51 -0.80
CA GLU A 11 -0.01 -8.44 -0.17
C GLU A 11 1.02 -7.80 -1.11
N THR A 12 1.07 -8.25 -2.37
CA THR A 12 1.96 -7.67 -3.39
C THR A 12 1.68 -6.18 -3.61
N LEU A 13 0.40 -5.80 -3.68
CA LEU A 13 -0.02 -4.41 -3.84
C LEU A 13 0.38 -3.55 -2.64
N ALA A 14 0.24 -4.08 -1.42
CA ALA A 14 0.59 -3.37 -0.19
C ALA A 14 2.08 -3.07 -0.12
N HIS A 15 2.93 -4.05 -0.42
CA HIS A 15 4.39 -3.85 -0.49
C HIS A 15 4.78 -2.82 -1.55
N ALA A 16 4.25 -2.95 -2.78
CA ALA A 16 4.51 -1.98 -3.85
C ALA A 16 4.04 -0.56 -3.47
N SER A 17 2.91 -0.44 -2.76
CA SER A 17 2.40 0.85 -2.27
C SER A 17 3.33 1.47 -1.24
N GLN A 18 3.93 0.67 -0.36
CA GLN A 18 4.89 1.16 0.63
C GLN A 18 6.22 1.61 -0.01
N GLU A 19 6.72 0.86 -0.99
CA GLU A 19 7.89 1.27 -1.78
C GLU A 19 7.63 2.59 -2.52
N LEU A 20 6.44 2.73 -3.10
CA LEU A 20 6.02 3.95 -3.78
C LEU A 20 5.87 5.12 -2.79
N LYS A 21 5.30 4.90 -1.60
CA LYS A 21 5.27 5.90 -0.50
C LYS A 21 6.67 6.37 -0.15
N ASN A 22 7.59 5.45 0.11
CA ASN A 22 8.96 5.79 0.47
C ASN A 22 9.66 6.59 -0.65
N THR A 23 9.32 6.31 -1.91
CA THR A 23 9.84 7.06 -3.07
C THR A 23 9.23 8.45 -3.14
N TYR A 24 7.90 8.55 -3.01
CA TYR A 24 7.15 9.80 -2.95
C TYR A 24 7.62 10.71 -1.82
N GLU A 25 7.88 10.18 -0.62
CA GLU A 25 8.35 10.97 0.52
C GLU A 25 9.75 11.58 0.28
N ARG A 26 10.59 10.91 -0.52
CA ARG A 26 11.92 11.38 -0.92
C ARG A 26 11.90 12.40 -2.06
N MET A 27 10.76 12.59 -2.73
CA MET A 27 10.60 13.61 -3.76
C MET A 27 10.54 15.01 -3.16
N ASP A 28 11.06 15.99 -3.91
CA ASP A 28 10.82 17.40 -3.62
C ASP A 28 9.38 17.80 -3.95
N ASP A 29 8.99 19.02 -3.54
CA ASP A 29 7.62 19.50 -3.66
C ASP A 29 7.14 19.63 -5.11
N ASN A 30 8.04 19.94 -6.05
CA ASN A 30 7.68 20.03 -7.47
C ASN A 30 7.37 18.64 -8.03
N LEU A 31 8.23 17.66 -7.76
CA LEU A 31 8.01 16.29 -8.17
C LEU A 31 6.77 15.67 -7.49
N LYS A 32 6.48 16.02 -6.24
CA LYS A 32 5.25 15.60 -5.55
C LYS A 32 4.00 16.19 -6.21
N GLN A 33 4.04 17.46 -6.61
CA GLN A 33 2.95 18.10 -7.34
C GLN A 33 2.77 17.44 -8.71
N GLU A 34 3.83 17.24 -9.47
CA GLU A 34 3.77 16.53 -10.76
C GLU A 34 3.24 15.10 -10.61
N PHE A 35 3.67 14.38 -9.58
CA PHE A 35 3.16 13.04 -9.27
C PHE A 35 1.65 13.05 -9.01
N GLN A 36 1.11 14.11 -8.41
CA GLN A 36 -0.33 14.23 -8.14
C GLN A 36 -1.14 14.65 -9.38
N ILE A 37 -0.50 15.22 -10.42
CA ILE A 37 -1.18 15.59 -11.66
C ILE A 37 -1.70 14.34 -12.35
N GLY A 38 -3.03 14.26 -12.50
CA GLY A 38 -3.71 13.16 -13.20
C GLY A 38 -4.31 12.08 -12.29
N TYR A 39 -4.13 12.18 -10.96
CA TYR A 39 -4.82 11.31 -10.00
C TYR A 39 -5.94 12.09 -9.31
N ASP A 40 -7.19 11.70 -9.58
CA ASP A 40 -8.39 12.23 -8.91
C ASP A 40 -8.62 11.51 -7.58
N LEU A 41 -7.63 11.60 -6.67
CA LEU A 41 -7.72 11.03 -5.34
C LEU A 41 -7.75 12.16 -4.33
N ASP A 42 -8.91 12.36 -3.70
CA ASP A 42 -9.12 13.29 -2.58
C ASP A 42 -8.48 12.81 -1.26
N ILE A 43 -7.46 11.95 -1.37
CA ILE A 43 -6.71 11.34 -0.28
C ILE A 43 -5.23 11.55 -0.56
N GLU A 44 -4.49 12.06 0.42
CA GLU A 44 -3.03 12.11 0.36
C GLU A 44 -2.47 10.71 0.08
N PHE A 45 -1.69 10.60 -1.00
CA PHE A 45 -1.10 9.34 -1.46
C PHE A 45 -0.38 8.57 -0.34
N SER A 46 0.37 9.27 0.52
CA SER A 46 1.05 8.70 1.68
C SER A 46 0.11 7.97 2.63
N ARG A 47 -1.09 8.52 2.86
CA ARG A 47 -2.12 7.95 3.74
C ARG A 47 -2.79 6.72 3.12
N LEU A 48 -2.95 6.70 1.79
CA LEU A 48 -3.45 5.53 1.08
C LEU A 48 -2.49 4.34 1.21
N ALA A 49 -1.20 4.59 0.96
CA ALA A 49 -0.18 3.56 1.05
C ALA A 49 -0.05 2.99 2.48
N GLU A 50 -0.09 3.84 3.50
CA GLU A 50 -0.08 3.42 4.91
C GLU A 50 -1.28 2.51 5.25
N LYS A 51 -2.48 2.88 4.80
CA LYS A 51 -3.70 2.05 5.00
C LYS A 51 -3.59 0.69 4.31
N LEU A 52 -3.07 0.65 3.09
CA LEU A 52 -2.88 -0.60 2.35
C LEU A 52 -1.84 -1.51 3.02
N PHE A 53 -0.75 -0.93 3.51
CA PHE A 53 0.28 -1.67 4.21
C PHE A 53 -0.23 -2.27 5.53
N HIS A 54 -0.87 -1.46 6.38
CA HIS A 54 -1.43 -1.93 7.65
C HIS A 54 -2.50 -3.02 7.46
N TRP A 55 -3.31 -2.91 6.41
CA TRP A 55 -4.28 -3.94 6.08
C TRP A 55 -3.59 -5.26 5.72
N SER A 56 -2.49 -5.23 4.98
CA SER A 56 -1.69 -6.42 4.65
C SER A 56 -1.07 -7.07 5.89
N GLU A 57 -0.47 -6.29 6.79
CA GLU A 57 0.10 -6.79 8.04
C GLU A 57 -0.95 -7.50 8.91
N THR A 58 -2.13 -6.90 9.07
CA THR A 58 -3.24 -7.50 9.82
C THR A 58 -3.67 -8.86 9.25
N GLN A 59 -3.60 -9.04 7.92
CA GLN A 59 -3.90 -10.33 7.29
C GLN A 59 -2.78 -11.37 7.50
N PHE A 60 -1.53 -10.93 7.57
CA PHE A 60 -0.39 -11.78 7.89
C PHE A 60 -0.42 -12.28 9.32
N ASP A 61 -0.66 -11.40 10.28
CA ASP A 61 -0.73 -11.76 11.70
C ASP A 61 -1.85 -12.78 11.96
N ARG A 62 -3.03 -12.58 11.35
CA ARG A 62 -4.12 -13.57 11.41
C ARG A 62 -3.70 -14.95 10.93
N LYS A 63 -2.92 -15.03 9.85
CA LYS A 63 -2.44 -16.30 9.29
C LYS A 63 -1.44 -16.99 10.22
N TYR A 64 -0.66 -16.25 11.01
CA TYR A 64 0.25 -16.83 11.99
C TYR A 64 -0.48 -17.29 13.25
N SER A 65 -1.43 -16.51 13.75
CA SER A 65 -2.21 -16.88 14.95
C SER A 65 -3.19 -18.05 14.75
N GLU A 66 -3.54 -18.42 13.52
CA GLU A 66 -4.35 -19.63 13.23
C GLU A 66 -3.50 -20.92 13.16
N ASN A 67 -2.15 -20.82 13.22
CA ASN A 67 -1.23 -21.96 13.14
C ASN A 67 -0.54 -22.30 14.48
N GLU A 68 -0.92 -21.64 15.58
CA GLU A 68 -0.62 -22.04 16.97
C GLU A 68 -1.83 -22.76 17.60
#